data_AF-D7AXW5-F1
#
_entry.id   AF-D7AXW5-F1
#
_cell.length_a   1.000
_cell.length_b   1.000
_cell.length_c   1.000
_cell.angle_alpha   90.00
_cell.angle_beta   90.00
_cell.angle_gamma   90.00
#
_symmetry.space_group_name_H-M   'P 1'
#
loop_
_entity.id
_entity.type
_entity.pdbx_description
1 polymer ?
#
loop_
_entity_poly.entity_id
_entity_poly.type
_entity_poly.pdbx_seq_one_letter_code
_entity_poly.pdbx_strand_id
1 'polypeptide(L)'
;MTERIYSAVHACLDWAGTIEPRPVLNTDSLLFLLAAHLDAGAPDPGDWSTADVHDIARTVRVWDRVPDSLRDTWLTWCDFLVDQDRLLSAESPRRLRAAIATVDLAPGGPPPPEDRTDSAALPLLDRLGVGADGAPEALPTVVPADPADLDAAARRCRPLSDAARLAVWTGGGRPLCSEGDDALTPDDTARAAADLGVAPARVAALFAVARDAGLLRTTYTRVLPGRAARAWRDGVPGAAADAWADALLAMTDLRGVTAFLLLTDLFVHGDARTPAQLVTVYGPGIALRGEDPVEHVRQVLETLEDLGAVRRVGGGRFRVTGLGDHFMVRQLRQTGADIALARPLSGMDAEEVLALAERGRPVDTERLLERWVAARDTESAVCGLLEACDAPGSWRLRERVARVLASLEEDLAPVLDLYVHHPVLGGWARRLRGGAAGTPTSHQEVWAVLDDYAILLEGGGLLPGRDRDRYAGCAEGFVRTVRLTGHPASDTVLDLLAEGALGAPLAEAARRLRPAPVTP
;
A
#
# COMPACT_ATOMS: atom_id res chain seq x y z
N MET A 1 -17.88 11.08 15.14
CA MET A 1 -17.12 10.16 16.02
C MET A 1 -17.68 10.18 17.45
N THR A 2 -17.96 11.36 18.02
CA THR A 2 -18.64 11.53 19.32
C THR A 2 -19.95 10.74 19.45
N GLU A 3 -20.76 10.66 18.38
CA GLU A 3 -21.98 9.83 18.34
C GLU A 3 -21.73 8.33 18.60
N ARG A 4 -20.58 7.79 18.17
CA ARG A 4 -20.23 6.38 18.42
C ARG A 4 -19.91 6.13 19.89
N ILE A 5 -19.19 7.05 20.53
CA ILE A 5 -18.91 6.98 21.98
C ILE A 5 -20.23 7.04 22.75
N TYR A 6 -21.13 7.99 22.44
CA TYR A 6 -22.44 8.06 23.11
C TYR A 6 -23.26 6.78 22.95
N SER A 7 -23.32 6.21 21.74
CA SER A 7 -23.99 4.95 21.49
C SER A 7 -23.36 3.79 22.28
N ALA A 8 -22.03 3.73 22.37
CA ALA A 8 -21.32 2.71 23.14
C ALA A 8 -21.60 2.82 24.64
N VAL A 9 -21.63 4.04 25.19
CA VAL A 9 -21.96 4.30 26.60
C VAL A 9 -23.39 3.87 26.91
N HIS A 10 -24.37 4.25 26.08
CA HIS A 10 -25.77 3.83 26.29
C HIS A 10 -25.93 2.31 26.24
N ALA A 11 -25.31 1.63 25.27
CA ALA A 11 -25.37 0.18 25.19
C ALA A 11 -24.76 -0.51 26.43
N CYS A 12 -23.66 0.03 26.99
CA CYS A 12 -23.07 -0.49 28.23
C CYS A 12 -23.97 -0.27 29.44
N LEU A 13 -24.58 0.91 29.56
CA LEU A 13 -25.54 1.22 30.64
C LEU A 13 -26.77 0.31 30.59
N ASP A 14 -27.33 0.10 29.39
CA ASP A 14 -28.47 -0.79 29.20
C ASP A 14 -28.11 -2.23 29.59
N TRP A 15 -26.95 -2.73 29.13
CA TRP A 15 -26.44 -4.04 29.50
C TRP A 15 -26.21 -4.19 31.01
N ALA A 16 -25.57 -3.22 31.64
CA ALA A 16 -25.31 -3.22 33.09
C ALA A 16 -26.63 -3.27 33.89
N GLY A 17 -27.71 -2.70 33.35
CA GLY A 17 -29.06 -2.78 33.93
C GLY A 17 -29.69 -4.19 33.87
N THR A 18 -29.17 -5.10 33.04
CA THR A 18 -29.68 -6.47 32.88
C THR A 18 -28.95 -7.51 33.74
N ILE A 19 -27.82 -7.14 34.37
CA ILE A 19 -26.96 -8.05 35.13
C ILE A 19 -27.21 -7.92 36.64
N GLU A 20 -27.25 -9.06 37.33
CA GLU A 20 -27.32 -9.14 38.79
C GLU A 20 -26.14 -9.95 39.36
N PRO A 21 -25.41 -9.42 40.38
CA PRO A 21 -25.54 -8.09 40.96
C PRO A 21 -25.12 -6.99 39.97
N ARG A 22 -25.78 -5.82 40.05
CA ARG A 22 -25.45 -4.69 39.18
C ARG A 22 -23.96 -4.29 39.30
N PRO A 23 -23.24 -4.19 38.17
CA PRO A 23 -21.83 -3.82 38.20
C PRO A 23 -21.64 -2.33 38.54
N VAL A 24 -20.46 -1.98 39.03
CA VAL A 24 -20.09 -0.60 39.35
C VAL A 24 -19.75 0.14 38.06
N LEU A 25 -20.61 1.07 37.65
CA LEU A 25 -20.46 1.82 36.41
C LEU A 25 -20.73 3.31 36.64
N ASN A 26 -19.71 4.14 36.43
CA ASN A 26 -19.83 5.59 36.46
C ASN A 26 -19.78 6.16 35.04
N THR A 27 -20.85 6.81 34.60
CA THR A 27 -20.98 7.33 33.22
C THR A 27 -19.88 8.31 32.83
N ASP A 28 -19.48 9.21 33.74
CA ASP A 28 -18.44 10.21 33.48
C ASP A 28 -17.07 9.56 33.31
N SER A 29 -16.78 8.55 34.14
CA SER A 29 -15.56 7.75 34.06
C SER A 29 -15.50 6.94 32.76
N LEU A 30 -16.63 6.38 32.31
CA LEU A 30 -16.70 5.66 31.04
C LEU A 30 -16.53 6.59 29.83
N LEU A 31 -17.23 7.73 29.82
CA LEU A 31 -17.06 8.75 28.77
C LEU A 31 -15.61 9.21 28.68
N PHE A 32 -14.97 9.41 29.83
CA PHE A 32 -13.58 9.79 29.88
C PHE A 32 -12.65 8.71 29.30
N LEU A 33 -12.79 7.45 29.73
CA LEU A 33 -11.96 6.36 29.21
C LEU A 33 -12.05 6.25 27.69
N LEU A 34 -13.27 6.34 27.14
CA LEU A 34 -13.48 6.25 25.70
C LEU A 34 -12.95 7.46 24.94
N ALA A 35 -13.00 8.65 25.55
CA ALA A 35 -12.40 9.86 24.97
C ALA A 35 -10.86 9.78 24.98
N ALA A 36 -10.25 9.37 26.09
CA ALA A 36 -8.81 9.21 26.19
C ALA A 36 -8.28 8.12 25.24
N HIS A 37 -9.03 7.03 25.08
CA HIS A 37 -8.74 5.97 24.11
C HIS A 37 -8.77 6.50 22.67
N LEU A 38 -9.77 7.33 22.36
CA LEU A 38 -9.87 7.99 21.06
C LEU A 38 -8.72 8.98 20.83
N ASP A 39 -8.37 9.79 21.84
CA ASP A 39 -7.27 10.77 21.75
C ASP A 39 -5.90 10.08 21.59
N ALA A 40 -5.76 8.84 22.09
CA ALA A 40 -4.60 7.99 21.85
C ALA A 40 -4.56 7.39 20.42
N GLY A 41 -5.57 7.67 19.60
CA GLY A 41 -5.62 7.28 18.18
C GLY A 41 -6.50 6.07 17.88
N ALA A 42 -7.21 5.51 18.86
CA ALA A 42 -8.04 4.34 18.63
C ALA A 42 -9.34 4.70 17.87
N PRO A 43 -9.62 4.08 16.71
CA PRO A 43 -10.75 4.48 15.85
C PRO A 43 -12.12 3.97 16.32
N ASP A 44 -12.15 2.97 17.21
CA ASP A 44 -13.39 2.35 17.71
C ASP A 44 -13.34 2.13 19.23
N PRO A 45 -14.44 2.40 19.96
CA PRO A 45 -14.50 2.19 21.40
C PRO A 45 -14.25 0.73 21.84
N GLY A 46 -14.43 -0.27 20.97
CA GLY A 46 -14.22 -1.68 21.28
C GLY A 46 -12.80 -2.21 21.01
N ASP A 47 -11.89 -1.40 20.48
CA ASP A 47 -10.54 -1.84 20.08
C ASP A 47 -9.51 -1.62 21.20
N TRP A 48 -9.46 -2.53 22.17
CA TRP A 48 -8.61 -2.38 23.36
C TRP A 48 -7.49 -3.41 23.44
N SER A 49 -6.27 -2.95 23.66
CA SER A 49 -5.09 -3.76 23.90
C SER A 49 -4.50 -3.53 25.30
N THR A 50 -3.60 -4.40 25.73
CA THR A 50 -2.81 -4.17 26.96
C THR A 50 -1.90 -2.94 26.87
N ALA A 51 -1.47 -2.53 25.67
CA ALA A 51 -0.72 -1.30 25.47
C ALA A 51 -1.59 -0.06 25.74
N ASP A 52 -2.82 -0.04 25.24
CA ASP A 52 -3.77 1.07 25.49
C ASP A 52 -4.06 1.23 26.98
N VAL A 53 -4.10 0.12 27.73
CA VAL A 53 -4.25 0.17 29.20
C VAL A 53 -3.11 0.96 29.84
N HIS A 54 -1.88 0.70 29.41
CA HIS A 54 -0.72 1.43 29.92
C HIS A 54 -0.71 2.88 29.46
N ASP A 55 -1.13 3.16 28.23
CA ASP A 55 -1.15 4.52 27.67
C ASP A 55 -2.18 5.41 28.33
N ILE A 56 -3.39 4.90 28.53
CA ILE A 56 -4.42 5.63 29.27
C ILE A 56 -4.00 5.80 30.73
N ALA A 57 -3.38 4.78 31.35
CA ALA A 57 -2.85 4.95 32.70
C ALA A 57 -1.77 6.05 32.75
N ARG A 58 -0.88 6.15 31.75
CA ARG A 58 0.09 7.26 31.65
C ARG A 58 -0.63 8.61 31.62
N THR A 59 -1.66 8.75 30.79
CA THR A 59 -2.46 9.98 30.69
C THR A 59 -3.15 10.32 32.02
N VAL A 60 -3.75 9.33 32.69
CA VAL A 60 -4.48 9.49 33.95
C VAL A 60 -3.55 9.91 35.09
N ARG A 61 -2.28 9.46 35.11
CA ARG A 61 -1.32 9.81 36.17
C ARG A 61 -0.85 11.27 36.14
N VAL A 62 -1.05 11.97 35.03
CA VAL A 62 -0.75 13.42 34.91
C VAL A 62 -1.79 14.26 35.67
N TRP A 63 -2.89 13.65 36.11
CA TRP A 63 -4.00 14.37 36.71
C TRP A 63 -3.85 14.61 38.20
N ASP A 64 -4.38 15.76 38.64
CA ASP A 64 -4.42 16.14 40.06
C ASP A 64 -5.32 15.20 40.89
N ARG A 65 -6.33 14.58 40.27
CA ARG A 65 -7.23 13.63 40.94
C ARG A 65 -7.82 12.62 39.96
N VAL A 66 -7.73 11.35 40.31
CA VAL A 66 -8.32 10.23 39.55
C VAL A 66 -9.62 9.79 40.22
N PRO A 67 -10.73 9.56 39.48
CA PRO A 67 -11.97 9.07 40.06
C PRO A 67 -11.80 7.68 40.70
N ASP A 68 -12.29 7.51 41.94
CA ASP A 68 -12.16 6.25 42.69
C ASP A 68 -12.83 5.05 41.97
N SER A 69 -13.86 5.33 41.17
CA SER A 69 -14.62 4.31 40.40
C SER A 69 -14.06 4.04 38.99
N LEU A 70 -12.95 4.68 38.60
CA LEU A 70 -12.39 4.56 37.24
C LEU A 70 -12.02 3.11 36.91
N ARG A 71 -11.30 2.43 37.81
CA ARG A 71 -10.87 1.04 37.60
C ARG A 71 -12.08 0.10 37.49
N ASP A 72 -13.04 0.21 38.40
CA ASP A 72 -14.23 -0.66 38.40
C ASP A 72 -15.11 -0.41 37.18
N THR A 73 -15.24 0.84 36.75
CA THR A 73 -15.92 1.23 35.50
C THR A 73 -15.21 0.62 34.29
N TRP A 74 -13.88 0.66 34.25
CA TRP A 74 -13.10 0.08 33.15
C TRP A 74 -13.20 -1.44 33.10
N LEU A 75 -13.16 -2.11 34.26
CA LEU A 75 -13.39 -3.56 34.36
C LEU A 75 -14.81 -3.93 33.88
N THR A 76 -15.82 -3.15 34.26
CA THR A 76 -17.21 -3.33 33.80
C THR A 76 -17.33 -3.13 32.30
N TRP A 77 -16.64 -2.14 31.74
CA TRP A 77 -16.57 -1.92 30.29
C TRP A 77 -15.91 -3.10 29.56
N CYS A 78 -14.81 -3.64 30.10
CA CYS A 78 -14.17 -4.83 29.56
C CYS A 78 -15.11 -6.05 29.59
N ASP A 79 -15.83 -6.25 30.70
CA ASP A 79 -16.82 -7.33 30.83
C ASP A 79 -17.95 -7.19 29.78
N PHE A 80 -18.45 -5.97 29.58
CA PHE A 80 -19.43 -5.64 28.55
C PHE A 80 -18.93 -6.00 27.15
N LEU A 81 -17.70 -5.60 26.82
CA LEU A 81 -17.11 -5.89 25.51
C LEU A 81 -16.99 -7.41 25.26
N VAL A 82 -16.65 -8.18 26.28
CA VAL A 82 -16.48 -9.63 26.15
C VAL A 82 -17.83 -10.35 26.04
N ASP A 83 -18.78 -9.98 26.89
CA ASP A 83 -20.12 -10.59 26.94
C ASP A 83 -20.92 -10.33 25.67
N GLN A 84 -20.86 -9.09 25.16
CA GLN A 84 -21.59 -8.67 23.97
C GLN A 84 -20.84 -8.93 22.66
N ASP A 85 -19.70 -9.63 22.70
CA ASP A 85 -18.84 -9.88 21.54
C ASP A 85 -18.44 -8.59 20.82
N ARG A 86 -18.13 -7.53 21.59
CA ARG A 86 -17.77 -6.18 21.13
C ARG A 86 -16.29 -5.83 21.26
N LEU A 87 -15.47 -6.68 21.90
CA LEU A 87 -14.02 -6.54 21.88
C LEU A 87 -13.52 -6.82 20.45
N LEU A 88 -12.97 -5.80 19.79
CA LEU A 88 -12.54 -5.88 18.39
C LEU A 88 -11.11 -6.36 18.23
N SER A 89 -10.26 -6.04 19.21
CA SER A 89 -8.86 -6.45 19.21
C SER A 89 -8.74 -7.97 19.35
N ALA A 90 -7.63 -8.51 18.87
CA ALA A 90 -7.25 -9.90 19.13
C ALA A 90 -6.70 -10.11 20.56
N GLU A 91 -6.72 -9.08 21.42
CA GLU A 91 -6.18 -9.16 22.78
C GLU A 91 -6.94 -10.20 23.61
N SER A 92 -6.23 -10.89 24.50
CA SER A 92 -6.87 -11.83 25.42
C SER A 92 -7.73 -11.05 26.43
N PRO A 93 -9.04 -11.36 26.56
CA PRO A 93 -9.89 -10.78 27.59
C PRO A 93 -9.34 -10.91 29.00
N ARG A 94 -8.71 -12.06 29.31
CA ARG A 94 -8.11 -12.31 30.62
C ARG A 94 -6.89 -11.42 30.85
N ARG A 95 -6.01 -11.29 29.85
CA ARG A 95 -4.84 -10.42 29.93
C ARG A 95 -5.24 -8.95 30.02
N LEU A 96 -6.19 -8.51 29.19
CA LEU A 96 -6.72 -7.14 29.22
C LEU A 96 -7.31 -6.82 30.59
N ARG A 97 -8.19 -7.69 31.11
CA ARG A 97 -8.80 -7.52 32.44
C ARG A 97 -7.75 -7.51 33.55
N ALA A 98 -6.76 -8.39 33.50
CA ALA A 98 -5.67 -8.43 34.49
C ALA A 98 -4.79 -7.15 34.44
N ALA A 99 -4.49 -6.65 33.23
CA ALA A 99 -3.77 -5.40 33.07
C ALA A 99 -4.55 -4.24 33.71
N ILE A 100 -5.84 -4.09 33.43
CA ILE A 100 -6.70 -3.06 34.03
C ILE A 100 -6.73 -3.18 35.57
N ALA A 101 -6.82 -4.42 36.09
CA ALA A 101 -6.88 -4.65 37.53
C ALA A 101 -5.58 -4.25 38.25
N THR A 102 -4.43 -4.38 37.57
CA THR A 102 -3.10 -4.17 38.17
C THR A 102 -2.45 -2.84 37.83
N VAL A 103 -2.93 -2.13 36.80
CA VAL A 103 -2.29 -0.89 36.33
C VAL A 103 -2.31 0.19 37.41
N ASP A 104 -1.17 0.87 37.54
CA ASP A 104 -1.02 1.99 38.47
C ASP A 104 -1.69 3.24 37.92
N LEU A 105 -2.71 3.71 38.63
CA LEU A 105 -3.46 4.93 38.31
C LEU A 105 -3.13 6.07 39.29
N ALA A 106 -2.17 5.90 40.21
CA ALA A 106 -1.86 6.90 41.22
C ALA A 106 -1.16 8.13 40.59
N PRO A 107 -1.62 9.36 40.89
CA PRO A 107 -0.99 10.60 40.43
C PRO A 107 0.50 10.68 40.79
N GLY A 108 1.32 11.24 39.89
CA GLY A 108 2.66 11.72 40.22
C GLY A 108 3.76 10.67 40.39
N GLY A 109 3.62 9.47 39.79
CA GLY A 109 4.70 8.49 39.82
C GLY A 109 5.84 8.78 38.83
N PRO A 110 6.96 8.01 38.90
CA PRO A 110 8.16 8.29 38.12
C PRO A 110 7.86 8.29 36.61
N PRO A 111 8.46 9.21 35.85
CA PRO A 111 8.38 9.18 34.39
C PRO A 111 8.98 7.85 33.90
N PRO A 112 8.38 7.23 32.88
CA PRO A 112 8.88 5.97 32.36
C PRO A 112 10.30 6.14 31.78
N PRO A 113 11.09 5.06 31.73
CA PRO A 113 12.30 5.06 30.91
C PRO A 113 11.91 5.37 29.45
N GLU A 114 12.62 6.29 28.80
CA GLU A 114 12.42 6.59 27.38
C GLU A 114 12.44 5.30 26.55
N ASP A 115 11.38 5.09 25.78
CA ASP A 115 11.23 3.94 24.91
C ASP A 115 12.30 4.00 23.82
N ARG A 116 13.33 3.17 23.96
CA ARG A 116 14.44 3.02 23.00
C ARG A 116 13.99 2.54 21.61
N THR A 117 12.71 2.28 21.42
CA THR A 117 12.05 1.93 20.16
C THR A 117 12.00 3.12 19.18
N ASP A 118 12.08 4.36 19.66
CA ASP A 118 11.97 5.55 18.79
C ASP A 118 13.10 5.62 17.75
N SER A 119 14.34 5.24 18.10
CA SER A 119 15.47 5.44 17.18
C SER A 119 15.42 4.56 15.92
N ALA A 120 14.70 3.44 15.93
CA ALA A 120 14.55 2.56 14.76
C ALA A 120 13.32 2.94 13.90
N ALA A 121 12.35 3.66 14.48
CA ALA A 121 11.16 4.14 13.81
C ALA A 121 11.35 5.51 13.13
N LEU A 122 12.34 6.32 13.58
CA LEU A 122 12.64 7.63 12.97
C LEU A 122 12.86 7.58 11.44
N PRO A 123 13.66 6.65 10.86
CA PRO A 123 13.80 6.55 9.41
C PRO A 123 12.52 6.13 8.68
N LEU A 124 11.55 5.57 9.40
CA LEU A 124 10.27 5.11 8.87
C LEU A 124 9.23 6.25 8.91
N LEU A 125 9.22 7.07 9.96
CA LEU A 125 8.43 8.30 10.04
C LEU A 125 8.85 9.32 8.98
N ASP A 126 10.15 9.47 8.75
CA ASP A 126 10.67 10.32 7.67
C ASP A 126 10.13 9.89 6.29
N ARG A 127 9.97 8.59 6.06
CA ARG A 127 9.49 8.03 4.78
C ARG A 127 7.97 7.95 4.65
N LEU A 128 7.25 7.86 5.76
CA LEU A 128 5.79 7.91 5.79
C LEU A 128 5.26 9.36 5.79
N GLY A 129 6.12 10.36 5.96
CA GLY A 129 5.71 11.75 5.86
C GLY A 129 6.54 12.74 6.68
N VAL A 130 7.87 12.76 6.52
CA VAL A 130 8.62 13.99 6.78
C VAL A 130 9.46 14.28 5.54
N GLY A 131 8.87 15.03 4.60
CA GLY A 131 9.63 15.60 3.49
C GLY A 131 10.78 16.46 4.03
N ALA A 132 11.74 16.81 3.17
CA ALA A 132 12.94 17.57 3.55
C ALA A 132 12.66 18.86 4.35
N ASP A 133 11.44 19.41 4.26
CA ASP A 133 10.97 20.63 4.91
C ASP A 133 10.10 20.39 6.17
N GLY A 134 9.92 19.14 6.61
CA GLY A 134 9.11 18.82 7.80
C GLY A 134 7.61 18.58 7.54
N ALA A 135 7.16 18.67 6.29
CA ALA A 135 5.77 18.40 5.91
C ALA A 135 5.61 16.96 5.36
N PRO A 136 4.52 16.24 5.70
CA PRO A 136 4.30 14.90 5.18
C PRO A 136 4.08 14.89 3.67
N GLU A 137 4.98 14.23 2.94
CA GLU A 137 4.76 13.88 1.54
C GLU A 137 3.60 12.88 1.44
N ALA A 138 2.67 13.11 0.51
CA ALA A 138 1.55 12.22 0.30
C ALA A 138 2.05 10.86 -0.17
N LEU A 139 1.60 9.78 0.48
CA LEU A 139 1.92 8.42 0.05
C LEU A 139 1.44 8.19 -1.39
N PRO A 140 2.20 7.45 -2.22
CA PRO A 140 1.80 7.15 -3.59
C PRO A 140 0.43 6.48 -3.66
N THR A 141 -0.34 6.80 -4.70
CA THR A 141 -1.61 6.12 -4.96
C THR A 141 -1.38 4.64 -5.27
N VAL A 142 -2.08 3.77 -4.56
CA VAL A 142 -1.99 2.30 -4.72
C VAL A 142 -3.11 1.80 -5.64
N VAL A 143 -2.78 0.90 -6.55
CA VAL A 143 -3.80 0.20 -7.35
C VAL A 143 -4.23 -1.06 -6.60
N PRO A 144 -5.45 -1.11 -6.04
CA PRO A 144 -5.88 -2.28 -5.30
C PRO A 144 -5.99 -3.49 -6.25
N ALA A 145 -5.52 -4.64 -5.78
CA ALA A 145 -5.79 -5.92 -6.43
C ALA A 145 -7.27 -6.29 -6.30
N ASP A 146 -7.76 -7.16 -7.18
CA ASP A 146 -9.13 -7.64 -7.13
C ASP A 146 -9.37 -8.44 -5.83
N PRO A 147 -10.45 -8.17 -5.07
CA PRO A 147 -10.76 -8.90 -3.85
C PRO A 147 -10.81 -10.43 -4.02
N ALA A 148 -11.29 -10.93 -5.16
CA ALA A 148 -11.34 -12.37 -5.44
C ALA A 148 -9.94 -12.97 -5.62
N ASP A 149 -9.03 -12.24 -6.29
CA ASP A 149 -7.63 -12.66 -6.45
C ASP A 149 -6.90 -12.66 -5.10
N LEU A 150 -7.16 -11.64 -4.27
CA LEU A 150 -6.64 -11.55 -2.91
C LEU A 150 -7.14 -12.72 -2.04
N ASP A 151 -8.44 -13.00 -2.06
CA ASP A 151 -9.02 -14.12 -1.31
C ASP A 151 -8.46 -15.47 -1.79
N ALA A 152 -8.33 -15.66 -3.10
CA ALA A 152 -7.74 -16.87 -3.67
C ALA A 152 -6.27 -17.04 -3.24
N ALA A 153 -5.50 -15.95 -3.17
CA ALA A 153 -4.14 -15.96 -2.67
C ALA A 153 -4.08 -16.26 -1.16
N ALA A 154 -4.90 -15.59 -0.36
CA ALA A 154 -4.97 -15.79 1.09
C ALA A 154 -5.32 -17.24 1.45
N ARG A 155 -6.25 -17.87 0.73
CA ARG A 155 -6.64 -19.28 0.95
C ARG A 155 -5.52 -20.29 0.60
N ARG A 156 -4.55 -19.91 -0.22
CA ARG A 156 -3.35 -20.75 -0.48
C ARG A 156 -2.34 -20.68 0.66
N CYS A 157 -2.43 -19.68 1.56
CA CYS A 157 -1.59 -19.59 2.75
C CYS A 157 -1.92 -20.72 3.73
N ARG A 158 -0.99 -21.68 3.86
CA ARG A 158 -1.22 -22.88 4.66
C ARG A 158 -1.46 -22.61 6.15
N PRO A 159 -0.67 -21.75 6.85
CA PRO A 159 -0.95 -21.43 8.25
C PRO A 159 -2.36 -20.87 8.48
N LEU A 160 -2.84 -19.97 7.62
CA LEU A 160 -4.19 -19.39 7.72
C LEU A 160 -5.27 -20.44 7.44
N SER A 161 -5.09 -21.26 6.41
CA SER A 161 -6.05 -22.33 6.07
C SER A 161 -6.16 -23.38 7.18
N ASP A 162 -5.04 -23.76 7.81
CA ASP A 162 -5.06 -24.67 8.96
C ASP A 162 -5.68 -24.01 10.21
N ALA A 163 -5.47 -22.70 10.42
CA ALA A 163 -6.13 -21.92 11.46
C ALA A 163 -7.65 -21.83 11.24
N ALA A 164 -8.10 -21.66 9.99
CA ALA A 164 -9.53 -21.70 9.64
C ALA A 164 -10.15 -23.08 9.89
N ARG A 165 -9.41 -24.17 9.62
CA ARG A 165 -9.86 -25.53 9.96
C ARG A 165 -9.98 -25.72 11.48
N LEU A 166 -9.05 -25.17 12.26
CA LEU A 166 -9.14 -25.16 13.73
C LEU A 166 -10.36 -24.36 14.23
N ALA A 167 -10.67 -23.24 13.59
CA ALA A 167 -11.86 -22.45 13.91
C ALA A 167 -13.16 -23.24 13.65
N VAL A 168 -13.23 -23.99 12.55
CA VAL A 168 -14.37 -24.89 12.26
C VAL A 168 -14.45 -26.03 13.29
N TRP A 169 -13.32 -26.63 13.66
CA TRP A 169 -13.25 -27.71 14.66
C TRP A 169 -13.72 -27.28 16.06
N THR A 170 -13.45 -26.02 16.43
CA THR A 170 -13.93 -25.42 17.68
C THR A 170 -15.47 -25.40 17.76
N GLY A 171 -16.16 -25.32 16.61
CA GLY A 171 -17.60 -25.47 16.51
C GLY A 171 -18.36 -24.40 17.31
N GLY A 172 -19.37 -24.82 18.09
CA GLY A 172 -20.15 -23.95 18.96
C GLY A 172 -19.42 -23.48 20.24
N GLY A 173 -18.15 -23.85 20.41
CA GLY A 173 -17.29 -23.35 21.47
C GLY A 173 -16.67 -24.44 22.34
N ARG A 174 -15.40 -24.23 22.72
CA ARG A 174 -14.60 -25.13 23.57
C ARG A 174 -14.29 -24.48 24.92
N PRO A 175 -14.06 -25.26 25.99
CA PRO A 175 -13.54 -24.72 27.24
C PRO A 175 -12.14 -24.13 27.00
N LEU A 176 -11.89 -22.94 27.56
CA LEU A 176 -10.57 -22.34 27.61
C LEU A 176 -9.78 -22.94 28.77
N CYS A 177 -8.48 -23.16 28.61
CA CYS A 177 -7.61 -23.63 29.69
C CYS A 177 -7.77 -22.73 30.93
N SER A 178 -7.87 -23.29 32.13
CA SER A 178 -8.04 -22.51 33.37
C SER A 178 -6.74 -21.89 33.88
N GLU A 179 -5.59 -22.42 33.46
CA GLU A 179 -4.27 -22.00 33.89
C GLU A 179 -3.47 -21.43 32.72
N GLY A 180 -2.73 -20.35 32.98
CA GLY A 180 -1.83 -19.73 32.00
C GLY A 180 -2.52 -18.83 30.98
N ASP A 181 -1.85 -18.64 29.85
CA ASP A 181 -2.34 -17.86 28.71
C ASP A 181 -3.54 -18.54 28.03
N ASP A 182 -4.29 -17.75 27.25
CA ASP A 182 -5.43 -18.25 26.47
C ASP A 182 -5.00 -19.37 25.52
N ALA A 183 -5.45 -20.58 25.81
CA ALA A 183 -5.16 -21.78 25.03
C ALA A 183 -6.30 -22.81 25.14
N LEU A 184 -6.33 -23.75 24.19
CA LEU A 184 -7.14 -24.96 24.31
C LEU A 184 -6.63 -25.84 25.46
N THR A 185 -7.53 -26.61 26.08
CA THR A 185 -7.13 -27.61 27.09
C THR A 185 -6.17 -28.65 26.47
N PRO A 186 -5.34 -29.35 27.26
CA PRO A 186 -4.46 -30.41 26.74
C PRO A 186 -5.22 -31.49 25.96
N ASP A 187 -6.41 -31.88 26.45
CA ASP A 187 -7.27 -32.88 25.79
C ASP A 187 -7.81 -32.36 24.45
N ASP A 188 -8.32 -31.12 24.43
CA ASP A 188 -8.80 -30.51 23.19
C ASP A 188 -7.64 -30.26 22.20
N THR A 189 -6.44 -29.95 22.69
CA THR A 189 -5.23 -29.81 21.88
C THR A 189 -4.88 -31.13 21.20
N ALA A 190 -4.87 -32.24 21.94
CA ALA A 190 -4.58 -33.57 21.38
C ALA A 190 -5.64 -34.00 20.35
N ARG A 191 -6.92 -33.72 20.62
CA ARG A 191 -8.02 -34.02 19.71
C ARG A 191 -7.99 -33.17 18.44
N ALA A 192 -7.78 -31.86 18.57
CA ALA A 192 -7.62 -30.96 17.43
C ALA A 192 -6.43 -31.38 16.56
N ALA A 193 -5.29 -31.72 17.18
CA ALA A 193 -4.11 -32.20 16.46
C ALA A 193 -4.41 -33.46 15.63
N ALA A 194 -5.09 -34.45 16.23
CA ALA A 194 -5.47 -35.68 15.56
C ALA A 194 -6.46 -35.43 14.41
N ASP A 195 -7.52 -34.65 14.64
CA ASP A 195 -8.58 -34.37 13.66
C ASP A 195 -8.06 -33.51 12.48
N LEU A 196 -7.14 -32.59 12.76
CA LEU A 196 -6.55 -31.70 11.75
C LEU A 196 -5.36 -32.35 11.01
N GLY A 197 -4.81 -33.43 11.54
CA GLY A 197 -3.63 -34.11 11.00
C GLY A 197 -2.34 -33.32 11.19
N VAL A 198 -2.20 -32.64 12.33
CA VAL A 198 -1.03 -31.80 12.68
C VAL A 198 -0.38 -32.27 13.98
N ALA A 199 0.87 -31.86 14.21
CA ALA A 199 1.52 -32.13 15.50
C ALA A 199 0.85 -31.31 16.63
N PRO A 200 0.69 -31.87 17.85
CA PRO A 200 0.12 -31.14 18.99
C PRO A 200 0.80 -29.80 19.28
N ALA A 201 2.13 -29.75 19.15
CA ALA A 201 2.91 -28.52 19.33
C ALA A 201 2.53 -27.40 18.35
N ARG A 202 1.96 -27.72 17.18
CA ARG A 202 1.56 -26.74 16.17
C ARG A 202 0.19 -26.11 16.48
N VAL A 203 -0.64 -26.74 17.29
CA VAL A 203 -2.00 -26.25 17.61
C VAL A 203 -1.95 -24.91 18.31
N ALA A 204 -0.99 -24.68 19.21
CA ALA A 204 -0.83 -23.39 19.89
C ALA A 204 -0.55 -22.25 18.90
N ALA A 205 0.33 -22.48 17.92
CA ALA A 205 0.60 -21.50 16.86
C ALA A 205 -0.64 -21.26 15.97
N LEU A 206 -1.36 -22.33 15.59
CA LEU A 206 -2.60 -22.19 14.82
C LEU A 206 -3.69 -21.46 15.59
N PHE A 207 -3.75 -21.63 16.91
CA PHE A 207 -4.68 -20.92 17.78
C PHE A 207 -4.37 -19.42 17.80
N ALA A 208 -3.09 -19.04 17.95
CA ALA A 208 -2.68 -17.64 17.87
C ALA A 208 -3.02 -17.02 16.51
N VAL A 209 -2.67 -17.70 15.40
CA VAL A 209 -3.02 -17.26 14.04
C VAL A 209 -4.54 -17.13 13.87
N ALA A 210 -5.33 -18.10 14.35
CA ALA A 210 -6.78 -18.05 14.24
C ALA A 210 -7.41 -16.90 15.03
N ARG A 211 -6.86 -16.59 16.21
CA ARG A 211 -7.32 -15.46 17.03
C ARG A 211 -6.97 -14.13 16.38
N ASP A 212 -5.73 -13.98 15.93
CA ASP A 212 -5.26 -12.75 15.29
C ASP A 212 -5.94 -12.53 13.93
N ALA A 213 -6.28 -13.60 13.20
CA ALA A 213 -7.13 -13.55 11.99
C ALA A 213 -8.61 -13.20 12.27
N GLY A 214 -9.02 -13.08 13.54
CA GLY A 214 -10.43 -12.92 13.93
C GLY A 214 -11.32 -14.14 13.63
N LEU A 215 -10.73 -15.30 13.33
CA LEU A 215 -11.43 -16.57 13.08
C LEU A 215 -11.82 -17.26 14.40
N LEU A 216 -11.07 -17.01 15.46
CA LEU A 216 -11.40 -17.39 16.83
C LEU A 216 -11.45 -16.15 17.72
N ARG A 217 -12.23 -16.23 18.78
CA ARG A 217 -12.18 -15.28 19.89
C ARG A 217 -12.21 -16.05 21.21
N THR A 218 -11.72 -15.43 22.26
CA THR A 218 -11.81 -15.98 23.61
C THR A 218 -12.80 -15.18 24.44
N THR A 219 -13.34 -15.83 25.47
CA THR A 219 -14.02 -15.20 26.61
C THR A 219 -13.20 -15.49 27.86
N TYR A 220 -13.73 -15.19 29.04
CA TYR A 220 -13.08 -15.61 30.28
C TYR A 220 -13.00 -17.13 30.47
N THR A 221 -13.83 -17.92 29.78
CA THR A 221 -13.95 -19.37 30.04
C THR A 221 -14.03 -20.23 28.79
N ARG A 222 -14.20 -19.64 27.60
CA ARG A 222 -14.43 -20.38 26.36
C ARG A 222 -13.64 -19.81 25.19
N VAL A 223 -13.38 -20.70 24.23
CA VAL A 223 -12.97 -20.36 22.87
C VAL A 223 -14.21 -20.45 21.99
N LEU A 224 -14.51 -19.41 21.22
CA LEU A 224 -15.68 -19.32 20.35
C LEU A 224 -15.23 -18.94 18.92
N PRO A 225 -16.06 -19.20 17.88
CA PRO A 225 -15.83 -18.63 16.57
C PRO A 225 -15.78 -17.10 16.65
N GLY A 226 -14.77 -16.52 16.02
CA GLY A 226 -14.65 -15.06 15.89
C GLY A 226 -15.52 -14.51 14.75
N ARG A 227 -15.57 -13.19 14.65
CA ARG A 227 -16.43 -12.47 13.69
C ARG A 227 -16.09 -12.78 12.24
N ALA A 228 -14.80 -12.98 11.92
CA ALA A 228 -14.34 -13.29 10.56
C ALA A 228 -14.68 -14.73 10.16
N ALA A 229 -14.92 -15.64 11.11
CA ALA A 229 -15.14 -17.07 10.85
C ALA A 229 -16.33 -17.33 9.93
N ARG A 230 -17.42 -16.57 10.09
CA ARG A 230 -18.60 -16.68 9.24
C ARG A 230 -18.35 -16.12 7.86
N ALA A 231 -17.80 -14.91 7.75
CA ALA A 231 -17.49 -14.27 6.48
C ALA A 231 -16.51 -15.12 5.63
N TRP A 232 -15.50 -15.70 6.28
CA TRP A 232 -14.57 -16.65 5.67
C TRP A 232 -15.29 -17.87 5.06
N ARG A 233 -16.20 -18.47 5.84
CA ARG A 233 -16.95 -19.68 5.47
C ARG A 233 -17.97 -19.41 4.36
N ASP A 234 -18.68 -18.30 4.46
CA ASP A 234 -19.72 -17.89 3.53
C ASP A 234 -19.11 -17.35 2.22
N GLY A 235 -17.78 -17.17 2.16
CA GLY A 235 -17.08 -16.72 0.96
C GLY A 235 -17.35 -15.24 0.65
N VAL A 236 -17.55 -14.43 1.69
CA VAL A 236 -17.74 -12.98 1.54
C VAL A 236 -16.48 -12.38 0.87
N PRO A 237 -16.61 -11.64 -0.24
CA PRO A 237 -15.46 -11.08 -0.94
C PRO A 237 -14.56 -10.22 -0.04
N GLY A 238 -13.26 -10.48 -0.06
CA GLY A 238 -12.23 -9.80 0.74
C GLY A 238 -12.05 -10.37 2.15
N ALA A 239 -12.95 -11.22 2.64
CA ALA A 239 -12.89 -11.71 4.01
C ALA A 239 -11.67 -12.62 4.28
N ALA A 240 -11.19 -13.35 3.27
CA ALA A 240 -10.00 -14.17 3.43
C ALA A 240 -8.73 -13.31 3.39
N ALA A 241 -8.70 -12.28 2.54
CA ALA A 241 -7.62 -11.31 2.48
C ALA A 241 -7.49 -10.50 3.78
N ASP A 242 -8.61 -10.06 4.37
CA ASP A 242 -8.63 -9.36 5.66
C ASP A 242 -8.11 -10.25 6.80
N ALA A 243 -8.62 -11.49 6.90
CA ALA A 243 -8.15 -12.46 7.89
C ALA A 243 -6.66 -12.79 7.73
N TRP A 244 -6.16 -12.85 6.49
CA TRP A 244 -4.73 -13.03 6.21
C TRP A 244 -3.90 -11.84 6.67
N ALA A 245 -4.36 -10.61 6.39
CA ALA A 245 -3.66 -9.40 6.76
C ALA A 245 -3.57 -9.26 8.29
N ASP A 246 -4.67 -9.50 9.00
CA ASP A 246 -4.71 -9.39 10.47
C ASP A 246 -3.80 -10.42 11.15
N ALA A 247 -3.63 -11.60 10.55
CA ALA A 247 -2.76 -12.66 11.09
C ALA A 247 -1.33 -12.67 10.56
N LEU A 248 -0.94 -11.79 9.63
CA LEU A 248 0.34 -11.89 8.93
C LEU A 248 1.52 -11.98 9.90
N LEU A 249 1.58 -11.08 10.87
CA LEU A 249 2.68 -11.03 11.84
C LEU A 249 2.71 -12.30 12.72
N ALA A 250 1.56 -12.79 13.16
CA ALA A 250 1.45 -14.04 13.91
C ALA A 250 1.90 -15.26 13.09
N MET A 251 1.64 -15.26 11.78
CA MET A 251 2.07 -16.33 10.88
C MET A 251 3.57 -16.34 10.61
N THR A 252 4.25 -15.19 10.74
CA THR A 252 5.71 -15.14 10.54
C THR A 252 6.50 -15.89 11.60
N ASP A 253 5.97 -15.98 12.84
CA ASP A 253 6.71 -16.46 14.02
C ASP A 253 8.03 -15.69 14.28
N LEU A 254 8.20 -14.54 13.62
CA LEU A 254 9.35 -13.68 13.77
C LEU A 254 9.11 -12.69 14.91
N ARG A 255 10.12 -12.50 15.75
CA ARG A 255 10.08 -11.50 16.81
C ARG A 255 10.54 -10.14 16.28
N GLY A 256 9.87 -9.09 16.72
CA GLY A 256 10.26 -7.70 16.44
C GLY A 256 9.58 -7.11 15.20
N VAL A 257 10.08 -5.96 14.77
CA VAL A 257 9.43 -5.12 13.76
C VAL A 257 9.97 -5.35 12.34
N THR A 258 10.98 -6.20 12.16
CA THR A 258 11.72 -6.35 10.88
C THR A 258 10.80 -6.66 9.70
N ALA A 259 9.86 -7.61 9.84
CA ALA A 259 8.92 -7.93 8.77
C ALA A 259 8.09 -6.71 8.33
N PHE A 260 7.60 -5.93 9.29
CA PHE A 260 6.85 -4.71 9.04
C PHE A 260 7.71 -3.62 8.38
N LEU A 261 8.96 -3.43 8.85
CA LEU A 261 9.90 -2.48 8.25
C LEU A 261 10.17 -2.82 6.76
N LEU A 262 10.45 -4.08 6.47
CA LEU A 262 10.75 -4.53 5.11
C LEU A 262 9.54 -4.40 4.18
N LEU A 263 8.34 -4.76 4.66
CA LEU A 263 7.10 -4.57 3.89
C LEU A 263 6.82 -3.08 3.64
N THR A 264 7.12 -2.21 4.60
CA THR A 264 6.96 -0.76 4.43
C THR A 264 7.87 -0.23 3.32
N ASP A 265 9.15 -0.62 3.25
CA ASP A 265 10.04 -0.17 2.16
C ASP A 265 9.53 -0.61 0.79
N LEU A 266 9.17 -1.90 0.68
CA LEU A 266 8.69 -2.50 -0.57
C LEU A 266 7.34 -1.90 -1.00
N PHE A 267 6.48 -1.56 -0.04
CA PHE A 267 5.22 -0.88 -0.27
C PHE A 267 5.43 0.54 -0.74
N VAL A 268 6.19 1.37 -0.02
CA VAL A 268 6.34 2.80 -0.38
C VAL A 268 6.97 2.96 -1.76
N HIS A 269 7.99 2.15 -2.07
CA HIS A 269 8.72 2.31 -3.34
C HIS A 269 8.11 1.49 -4.48
N GLY A 270 7.43 0.36 -4.21
CA GLY A 270 6.97 -0.58 -5.23
C GLY A 270 8.09 -1.28 -6.04
N ASP A 271 9.35 -1.01 -5.70
CA ASP A 271 10.51 -1.54 -6.40
C ASP A 271 10.95 -2.90 -5.87
N ALA A 272 11.59 -3.67 -6.75
CA ALA A 272 12.22 -4.92 -6.37
C ALA A 272 13.58 -4.67 -5.71
N ARG A 273 13.76 -5.10 -4.46
CA ARG A 273 14.98 -4.89 -3.66
C ARG A 273 15.73 -6.19 -3.38
N THR A 274 17.06 -6.15 -3.31
CA THR A 274 17.85 -7.25 -2.74
C THR A 274 17.97 -7.11 -1.21
N PRO A 275 18.26 -8.20 -0.47
CA PRO A 275 18.52 -8.11 0.97
C PRO A 275 19.64 -7.10 1.31
N ALA A 276 20.71 -7.04 0.52
CA ALA A 276 21.81 -6.09 0.73
C ALA A 276 21.39 -4.62 0.56
N GLN A 277 20.48 -4.32 -0.37
CA GLN A 277 19.93 -2.97 -0.52
C GLN A 277 19.10 -2.58 0.71
N LEU A 278 18.28 -3.49 1.23
CA LEU A 278 17.47 -3.25 2.43
C LEU A 278 18.34 -3.06 3.69
N VAL A 279 19.41 -3.83 3.85
CA VAL A 279 20.40 -3.60 4.93
C VAL A 279 21.09 -2.25 4.80
N THR A 280 21.38 -1.80 3.57
CA THR A 280 21.95 -0.46 3.35
C THR A 280 20.99 0.64 3.81
N VAL A 281 19.69 0.41 3.64
CA VAL A 281 18.60 1.35 3.97
C VAL A 281 18.31 1.42 5.47
N TYR A 282 18.38 0.31 6.19
CA TYR A 282 18.04 0.23 7.63
C TYR A 282 19.26 0.08 8.56
N GLY A 283 20.45 -0.12 7.99
CA GLY A 283 21.66 -0.38 8.74
C GLY A 283 21.71 -1.77 9.38
N PRO A 284 22.81 -2.10 10.08
CA PRO A 284 23.01 -3.42 10.69
C PRO A 284 22.08 -3.68 11.89
N GLY A 285 21.45 -2.65 12.45
CA GLY A 285 20.52 -2.77 13.58
C GLY A 285 19.19 -3.46 13.25
N ILE A 286 18.94 -3.78 11.97
CA ILE A 286 17.78 -4.55 11.53
C ILE A 286 17.82 -6.02 11.98
N ALA A 287 19.01 -6.52 12.32
CA ALA A 287 19.21 -7.87 12.84
C ALA A 287 19.54 -7.84 14.34
N LEU A 288 19.21 -8.94 15.03
CA LEU A 288 19.59 -9.13 16.42
C LEU A 288 21.13 -9.25 16.55
N ARG A 289 21.67 -8.89 17.72
CA ARG A 289 23.12 -8.86 17.94
C ARG A 289 23.76 -10.22 17.63
N GLY A 290 24.72 -10.22 16.71
CA GLY A 290 25.55 -11.38 16.36
C GLY A 290 25.08 -12.14 15.11
N GLU A 291 23.94 -11.78 14.53
CA GLU A 291 23.46 -12.30 13.26
C GLU A 291 24.04 -11.49 12.09
N ASP A 292 24.26 -12.14 10.94
CA ASP A 292 24.57 -11.41 9.70
C ASP A 292 23.30 -10.68 9.21
N PRO A 293 23.31 -9.34 9.08
CA PRO A 293 22.11 -8.60 8.71
C PRO A 293 21.53 -8.99 7.35
N VAL A 294 22.39 -9.38 6.39
CA VAL A 294 21.94 -9.77 5.05
C VAL A 294 21.25 -11.12 5.07
N GLU A 295 21.82 -12.12 5.75
CA GLU A 295 21.15 -13.41 5.99
C GLU A 295 19.85 -13.26 6.77
N HIS A 296 19.83 -12.44 7.82
CA HIS A 296 18.61 -12.17 8.60
C HIS A 296 17.49 -11.60 7.71
N VAL A 297 17.78 -10.53 6.96
CA VAL A 297 16.79 -9.92 6.05
C VAL A 297 16.33 -10.92 4.98
N ARG A 298 17.23 -11.75 4.45
CA ARG A 298 16.87 -12.81 3.49
C ARG A 298 15.89 -13.80 4.11
N GLN A 299 16.16 -14.30 5.32
CA GLN A 299 15.28 -15.23 6.01
C GLN A 299 13.89 -14.64 6.25
N VAL A 300 13.82 -13.36 6.66
CA VAL A 300 12.53 -12.67 6.82
C VAL A 300 11.77 -12.57 5.50
N LEU A 301 12.45 -12.20 4.40
CA LEU A 301 11.83 -12.12 3.07
C LEU A 301 11.38 -13.48 2.54
N GLU A 302 12.10 -14.55 2.84
CA GLU A 302 11.71 -15.93 2.49
C GLU A 302 10.46 -16.36 3.26
N THR A 303 10.37 -16.07 4.56
CA THR A 303 9.14 -16.28 5.33
C THR A 303 7.97 -15.47 4.76
N LEU A 304 8.19 -14.21 4.40
CA LEU A 304 7.15 -13.37 3.78
C LEU A 304 6.76 -13.85 2.38
N GLU A 305 7.69 -14.45 1.63
CA GLU A 305 7.43 -15.08 0.34
C GLU A 305 6.54 -16.32 0.49
N ASP A 306 6.86 -17.20 1.45
CA ASP A 306 6.07 -18.39 1.76
C ASP A 306 4.63 -18.05 2.22
N LEU A 307 4.46 -16.90 2.88
CA LEU A 307 3.15 -16.40 3.31
C LEU A 307 2.42 -15.63 2.20
N GLY A 308 3.10 -15.33 1.08
CA GLY A 308 2.54 -14.64 -0.09
C GLY A 308 2.51 -13.12 0.01
N ALA A 309 3.17 -12.51 1.01
CA ALA A 309 3.25 -11.05 1.18
C ALA A 309 4.22 -10.40 0.20
N VAL A 310 5.29 -11.12 -0.16
CA VAL A 310 6.27 -10.72 -1.19
C VAL A 310 6.44 -11.85 -2.19
N ARG A 311 7.07 -11.54 -3.34
CA ARG A 311 7.49 -12.53 -4.32
C ARG A 311 8.92 -12.28 -4.73
N ARG A 312 9.67 -13.35 -4.97
CA ARG A 312 10.99 -13.25 -5.59
C ARG A 312 10.85 -12.90 -7.07
N VAL A 313 11.72 -12.01 -7.52
CA VAL A 313 11.93 -11.60 -8.89
C VAL A 313 13.39 -11.84 -9.25
N GLY A 314 13.69 -11.93 -10.56
CA GLY A 314 15.00 -12.33 -11.06
C GLY A 314 16.17 -11.57 -10.40
N GLY A 315 17.30 -12.26 -10.21
CA GLY A 315 18.50 -11.68 -9.60
C GLY A 315 18.46 -11.55 -8.07
N GLY A 316 17.70 -12.40 -7.38
CA GLY A 316 17.65 -12.42 -5.91
C GLY A 316 16.95 -11.20 -5.29
N ARG A 317 16.04 -10.58 -6.04
CA ARG A 317 15.27 -9.43 -5.61
C ARG A 317 13.89 -9.88 -5.12
N PHE A 318 13.29 -9.10 -4.24
CA PHE A 318 11.96 -9.32 -3.71
C PHE A 318 11.10 -8.08 -3.95
N ARG A 319 9.81 -8.29 -4.21
CA ARG A 319 8.83 -7.22 -4.41
C ARG A 319 7.55 -7.56 -3.65
N VAL A 320 6.84 -6.55 -3.17
CA VAL A 320 5.50 -6.69 -2.58
C VAL A 320 4.50 -7.33 -3.56
N THR A 321 3.57 -8.13 -3.04
CA THR A 321 2.43 -8.68 -3.80
C THR A 321 1.15 -7.89 -3.51
N GLY A 322 0.06 -8.20 -4.22
CA GLY A 322 -1.25 -7.61 -3.88
C GLY A 322 -1.70 -7.89 -2.44
N LEU A 323 -1.37 -9.07 -1.88
CA LEU A 323 -1.63 -9.36 -0.46
C LEU A 323 -0.78 -8.48 0.47
N GLY A 324 0.52 -8.32 0.16
CA GLY A 324 1.39 -7.43 0.93
C GLY A 324 0.92 -5.98 0.90
N ASP A 325 0.48 -5.49 -0.26
CA ASP A 325 -0.12 -4.17 -0.41
C ASP A 325 -1.42 -4.05 0.40
N HIS A 326 -2.29 -5.06 0.36
CA HIS A 326 -3.53 -5.09 1.17
C HIS A 326 -3.24 -4.97 2.66
N PHE A 327 -2.27 -5.74 3.17
CA PHE A 327 -1.81 -5.64 4.56
C PHE A 327 -1.31 -4.23 4.89
N MET A 328 -0.41 -3.67 4.08
CA MET A 328 0.17 -2.35 4.36
C MET A 328 -0.87 -1.23 4.30
N VAL A 329 -1.77 -1.25 3.30
CA VAL A 329 -2.88 -0.29 3.21
C VAL A 329 -3.73 -0.34 4.48
N ARG A 330 -4.07 -1.54 4.94
CA ARG A 330 -4.92 -1.74 6.11
C ARG A 330 -4.22 -1.27 7.40
N GLN A 331 -2.96 -1.67 7.60
CA GLN A 331 -2.17 -1.26 8.78
C GLN A 331 -1.96 0.25 8.85
N LEU A 332 -1.55 0.87 7.74
CA LEU A 332 -1.28 2.31 7.71
C LEU A 332 -2.56 3.14 7.89
N ARG A 333 -3.70 2.68 7.34
CA ARG A 333 -5.01 3.32 7.59
C ARG A 333 -5.47 3.18 9.03
N GLN A 334 -5.19 2.04 9.68
CA GLN A 334 -5.46 1.86 11.11
C GLN A 334 -4.65 2.84 11.96
N THR A 335 -3.42 3.16 11.55
CA THR A 335 -2.59 4.19 12.20
C THR A 335 -2.93 5.63 11.77
N GLY A 336 -4.01 5.83 11.01
CA GLY A 336 -4.48 7.16 10.59
C GLY A 336 -3.79 7.76 9.36
N ALA A 337 -2.93 7.02 8.65
CA ALA A 337 -2.31 7.50 7.42
C ALA A 337 -3.34 7.57 6.28
N ASP A 338 -3.31 8.68 5.53
CA ASP A 338 -4.16 8.85 4.35
C ASP A 338 -3.53 8.17 3.13
N ILE A 339 -4.04 6.98 2.80
CA ILE A 339 -3.62 6.24 1.61
C ILE A 339 -4.70 6.36 0.54
N ALA A 340 -4.34 7.07 -0.54
CA ALA A 340 -5.11 7.14 -1.76
C ALA A 340 -5.12 5.77 -2.47
N LEU A 341 -6.32 5.23 -2.69
CA LEU A 341 -6.52 4.06 -3.54
C LEU A 341 -7.04 4.51 -4.89
N ALA A 342 -6.42 4.00 -5.95
CA ALA A 342 -6.94 4.17 -7.29
C ALA A 342 -8.28 3.42 -7.42
N ARG A 343 -9.13 3.88 -8.34
CA ARG A 343 -10.35 3.15 -8.71
C ARG A 343 -9.98 1.80 -9.35
N PRO A 344 -10.90 0.83 -9.40
CA PRO A 344 -10.69 -0.35 -10.22
C PRO A 344 -10.42 0.03 -11.68
N LEU A 345 -9.53 -0.71 -12.36
CA LEU A 345 -9.12 -0.41 -13.74
C LEU A 345 -10.29 -0.30 -14.73
N SER A 346 -11.37 -1.05 -14.50
CA SER A 346 -12.60 -1.00 -15.29
C SER A 346 -13.33 0.34 -15.20
N GLY A 347 -13.13 1.09 -14.11
CA GLY A 347 -13.75 2.39 -13.87
C GLY A 347 -12.84 3.59 -14.15
N MET A 348 -11.59 3.37 -14.58
CA MET A 348 -10.67 4.45 -14.92
C MET A 348 -10.87 4.95 -16.35
N ASP A 349 -10.82 6.26 -16.57
CA ASP A 349 -10.65 6.83 -17.91
C ASP A 349 -9.17 6.84 -18.35
N ALA A 350 -8.91 7.34 -19.56
CA ALA A 350 -7.58 7.39 -20.14
C ALA A 350 -6.66 8.42 -19.45
N GLU A 351 -7.21 9.53 -18.96
CA GLU A 351 -6.45 10.55 -18.24
C GLU A 351 -6.02 10.01 -16.87
N GLU A 352 -6.93 9.38 -16.14
CA GLU A 352 -6.69 8.76 -14.84
C GLU A 352 -5.61 7.68 -14.94
N VAL A 353 -5.67 6.78 -15.93
CA VAL A 353 -4.68 5.70 -16.07
C VAL A 353 -3.30 6.23 -16.49
N LEU A 354 -3.23 7.27 -17.33
CA LEU A 354 -1.97 7.88 -17.73
C LEU A 354 -1.33 8.67 -16.59
N ALA A 355 -2.12 9.42 -15.83
CA ALA A 355 -1.66 10.13 -14.64
C ALA A 355 -1.07 9.15 -13.60
N LEU A 356 -1.72 8.00 -13.43
CA LEU A 356 -1.22 6.92 -12.58
C LEU A 356 0.03 6.26 -13.16
N ALA A 357 0.11 6.03 -14.47
CA ALA A 357 1.30 5.49 -15.10
C ALA A 357 2.53 6.39 -14.89
N GLU A 358 2.33 7.71 -14.86
CA GLU A 358 3.41 8.68 -14.69
C GLU A 358 3.87 8.83 -13.23
N ARG A 359 2.92 8.86 -12.28
CA ARG A 359 3.20 9.20 -10.87
C ARG A 359 3.08 8.02 -9.89
N GLY A 360 2.57 6.88 -10.34
CA GLY A 360 2.35 5.70 -9.52
C GLY A 360 3.63 4.90 -9.27
N ARG A 361 3.57 3.99 -8.29
CA ARG A 361 4.71 3.11 -7.98
C ARG A 361 5.00 2.16 -9.14
N PRO A 362 6.24 1.72 -9.36
CA PRO A 362 6.59 0.75 -10.40
C PRO A 362 5.76 -0.55 -10.35
N VAL A 363 5.41 -1.07 -9.17
CA VAL A 363 4.55 -2.27 -9.04
C VAL A 363 3.13 -2.06 -9.55
N ASP A 364 2.58 -0.85 -9.39
CA ASP A 364 1.23 -0.50 -9.82
C ASP A 364 1.17 -0.20 -11.32
N THR A 365 2.23 0.44 -11.82
CA THR A 365 2.31 0.95 -13.20
C THR A 365 2.84 -0.09 -14.19
N GLU A 366 3.51 -1.15 -13.72
CA GLU A 366 3.96 -2.25 -14.56
C GLU A 366 2.77 -2.90 -15.29
N ARG A 367 2.82 -2.85 -16.63
CA ARG A 367 1.77 -3.34 -17.52
C ARG A 367 0.38 -2.72 -17.29
N LEU A 368 0.30 -1.56 -16.65
CA LEU A 368 -0.96 -0.91 -16.31
C LEU A 368 -1.76 -0.55 -17.56
N LEU A 369 -1.10 0.06 -18.55
CA LEU A 369 -1.73 0.49 -19.79
C LEU A 369 -2.17 -0.71 -20.64
N GLU A 370 -1.35 -1.76 -20.72
CA GLU A 370 -1.68 -3.00 -21.42
C GLU A 370 -2.93 -3.67 -20.83
N ARG A 371 -3.02 -3.73 -19.49
CA ARG A 371 -4.22 -4.25 -18.80
C ARG A 371 -5.44 -3.36 -19.03
N TRP A 372 -5.26 -2.04 -19.02
CA TRP A 372 -6.34 -1.08 -19.25
C TRP A 372 -6.90 -1.18 -20.67
N VAL A 373 -6.04 -1.35 -21.67
CA VAL A 373 -6.42 -1.57 -23.08
C VAL A 373 -7.13 -2.92 -23.23
N ALA A 374 -6.58 -4.00 -22.66
CA ALA A 374 -7.15 -5.34 -22.77
C ALA A 374 -8.55 -5.49 -22.13
N ALA A 375 -8.94 -4.57 -21.24
CA ALA A 375 -10.24 -4.57 -20.59
C ALA A 375 -11.34 -3.83 -21.39
N ARG A 376 -11.01 -3.29 -22.58
CA ARG A 376 -11.88 -2.41 -23.38
C ARG A 376 -11.91 -2.84 -24.84
N ASP A 377 -12.85 -2.30 -25.60
CA ASP A 377 -12.78 -2.36 -27.06
C ASP A 377 -11.59 -1.53 -27.55
N THR A 378 -10.88 -2.06 -28.55
CA THR A 378 -9.63 -1.49 -29.06
C THR A 378 -9.83 -0.08 -29.60
N GLU A 379 -10.95 0.19 -30.28
CA GLU A 379 -11.26 1.51 -30.81
C GLU A 379 -11.37 2.56 -29.70
N SER A 380 -12.19 2.33 -28.68
CA SER A 380 -12.33 3.27 -27.55
C SER A 380 -11.04 3.40 -26.75
N ALA A 381 -10.27 2.32 -26.60
CA ALA A 381 -8.99 2.36 -25.90
C ALA A 381 -7.95 3.22 -26.64
N VAL A 382 -7.83 3.05 -27.96
CA VAL A 382 -6.89 3.82 -28.80
C VAL A 382 -7.29 5.29 -28.83
N CYS A 383 -8.57 5.59 -29.09
CA CYS A 383 -9.07 6.98 -29.12
C CYS A 383 -8.82 7.67 -27.77
N GLY A 384 -9.24 7.03 -26.67
CA GLY A 384 -9.07 7.59 -25.33
C GLY A 384 -7.60 7.85 -24.98
N LEU A 385 -6.69 6.92 -25.25
CA LEU A 385 -5.26 7.10 -24.95
C LEU A 385 -4.63 8.20 -25.81
N LEU A 386 -4.99 8.29 -27.10
CA LEU A 386 -4.46 9.32 -27.99
C LEU A 386 -4.96 10.71 -27.59
N GLU A 387 -6.25 10.86 -27.29
CA GLU A 387 -6.85 12.11 -26.84
C GLU A 387 -6.27 12.58 -25.50
N ALA A 388 -6.09 11.67 -24.53
CA ALA A 388 -5.52 12.00 -23.23
C ALA A 388 -4.03 12.39 -23.25
N CYS A 389 -3.32 12.23 -24.39
CA CYS A 389 -1.92 12.64 -24.55
C CYS A 389 -1.69 13.69 -25.65
N ASP A 390 -2.75 14.40 -26.06
CA ASP A 390 -2.70 15.39 -27.14
C ASP A 390 -2.06 16.74 -26.75
N ALA A 391 -1.90 17.00 -25.44
CA ALA A 391 -1.35 18.25 -24.93
C ALA A 391 0.12 18.44 -25.37
N PRO A 392 0.54 19.62 -25.86
CA PRO A 392 1.86 19.80 -26.46
C PRO A 392 3.06 19.34 -25.61
N GLY A 393 2.98 19.48 -24.29
CA GLY A 393 4.03 19.08 -23.34
C GLY A 393 4.12 17.58 -23.03
N SER A 394 3.17 16.77 -23.48
CA SER A 394 3.01 15.37 -23.05
C SER A 394 3.85 14.36 -23.85
N TRP A 395 5.06 14.72 -24.28
CA TRP A 395 5.90 13.86 -25.15
C TRP A 395 6.23 12.51 -24.52
N ARG A 396 6.46 12.44 -23.20
CA ARG A 396 6.69 11.18 -22.48
C ARG A 396 5.46 10.25 -22.50
N LEU A 397 4.28 10.83 -22.33
CA LEU A 397 3.03 10.09 -22.36
C LEU A 397 2.75 9.57 -23.77
N ARG A 398 2.93 10.42 -24.79
CA ARG A 398 2.77 10.01 -26.21
C ARG A 398 3.69 8.86 -26.58
N GLU A 399 4.97 8.94 -26.22
CA GLU A 399 5.95 7.89 -26.52
C GLU A 399 5.62 6.58 -25.80
N ARG A 400 5.14 6.64 -24.55
CA ARG A 400 4.68 5.47 -23.81
C ARG A 400 3.40 4.86 -24.41
N VAL A 401 2.40 5.69 -24.74
CA VAL A 401 1.16 5.24 -25.41
C VAL A 401 1.50 4.58 -26.74
N ALA A 402 2.37 5.20 -27.56
CA ALA A 402 2.78 4.63 -28.84
C ALA A 402 3.46 3.26 -28.68
N ARG A 403 4.29 3.06 -27.64
CA ARG A 403 4.90 1.74 -27.36
C ARG A 403 3.85 0.67 -27.04
N VAL A 404 2.82 1.01 -26.28
CA VAL A 404 1.71 0.09 -25.94
C VAL A 404 0.88 -0.21 -27.18
N LEU A 405 0.52 0.81 -27.98
CA LEU A 405 -0.26 0.61 -29.20
C LEU A 405 0.50 -0.21 -30.25
N ALA A 406 1.82 0.01 -30.37
CA ALA A 406 2.67 -0.74 -31.29
C ALA A 406 2.83 -2.23 -30.94
N SER A 407 2.52 -2.64 -29.70
CA SER A 407 2.58 -4.04 -29.27
C SER A 407 1.25 -4.78 -29.41
N LEU A 408 0.17 -4.09 -29.80
CA LEU A 408 -1.12 -4.71 -30.08
C LEU A 408 -1.04 -5.51 -31.38
N GLU A 409 -1.64 -6.71 -31.39
CA GLU A 409 -1.69 -7.58 -32.58
C GLU A 409 -2.82 -7.17 -33.56
N GLU A 410 -3.66 -6.21 -33.18
CA GLU A 410 -4.81 -5.76 -33.96
C GLU A 410 -4.45 -4.70 -35.01
N ASP A 411 -5.19 -4.66 -36.11
CA ASP A 411 -5.05 -3.61 -37.13
C ASP A 411 -5.64 -2.28 -36.62
N LEU A 412 -4.75 -1.39 -36.19
CA LEU A 412 -5.11 -0.06 -35.70
C LEU A 412 -5.38 0.95 -36.81
N ALA A 413 -5.14 0.62 -38.10
CA ALA A 413 -5.22 1.58 -39.20
C ALA A 413 -6.56 2.35 -39.28
N PRO A 414 -7.75 1.72 -39.10
CA PRO A 414 -9.03 2.41 -39.19
C PRO A 414 -9.17 3.56 -38.17
N VAL A 415 -8.65 3.36 -36.97
CA VAL A 415 -8.72 4.35 -35.89
C VAL A 415 -7.62 5.41 -36.06
N LEU A 416 -6.41 4.98 -36.42
CA LEU A 416 -5.29 5.90 -36.62
C LEU A 416 -5.52 6.87 -37.80
N ASP A 417 -6.34 6.49 -38.79
CA ASP A 417 -6.78 7.37 -39.89
C ASP A 417 -7.52 8.62 -39.40
N LEU A 418 -8.19 8.57 -38.25
CA LEU A 418 -8.86 9.73 -37.65
C LEU A 418 -7.84 10.79 -37.18
N TYR A 419 -6.63 10.37 -36.82
CA TYR A 419 -5.63 11.24 -36.19
C TYR A 419 -4.50 11.66 -37.13
N VAL A 420 -4.38 11.14 -38.36
CA VAL A 420 -3.25 11.44 -39.26
C VAL A 420 -3.09 12.92 -39.60
N HIS A 421 -4.14 13.72 -39.49
CA HIS A 421 -4.11 15.17 -39.71
C HIS A 421 -4.04 15.99 -38.41
N HIS A 422 -4.11 15.34 -37.24
CA HIS A 422 -4.03 16.01 -35.94
C HIS A 422 -2.67 16.72 -35.79
N PRO A 423 -2.63 17.99 -35.34
CA PRO A 423 -1.40 18.78 -35.30
C PRO A 423 -0.31 18.16 -34.42
N VAL A 424 -0.70 17.52 -33.31
CA VAL A 424 0.21 16.91 -32.33
C VAL A 424 0.36 15.39 -32.54
N LEU A 425 -0.75 14.71 -32.85
CA LEU A 425 -0.82 13.24 -32.83
C LEU A 425 -0.57 12.64 -34.22
N GLY A 426 -0.70 13.42 -35.30
CA GLY A 426 -0.65 12.89 -36.66
C GLY A 426 0.69 12.26 -37.03
N GLY A 427 1.80 12.72 -36.45
CA GLY A 427 3.11 12.10 -36.64
C GLY A 427 3.18 10.71 -36.02
N TRP A 428 2.65 10.55 -34.81
CA TRP A 428 2.57 9.27 -34.11
C TRP A 428 1.62 8.30 -34.81
N ALA A 429 0.44 8.77 -35.24
CA ALA A 429 -0.51 7.94 -35.97
C ALA A 429 0.09 7.37 -37.27
N ARG A 430 0.85 8.17 -38.03
CA ARG A 430 1.56 7.70 -39.23
C ARG A 430 2.68 6.70 -38.92
N ARG A 431 3.44 6.92 -37.84
CA ARG A 431 4.49 5.98 -37.39
C ARG A 431 3.90 4.63 -37.01
N LEU A 432 2.81 4.62 -36.24
CA LEU A 432 2.14 3.39 -35.78
C LEU A 432 1.56 2.56 -36.93
N ARG A 433 1.13 3.20 -38.02
CA ARG A 433 0.67 2.51 -39.24
C ARG A 433 1.78 1.84 -40.05
N GLY A 434 3.03 1.91 -39.61
CA GLY A 434 4.17 1.41 -40.37
C GLY A 434 4.51 2.28 -41.60
N GLY A 435 4.03 3.52 -41.64
CA GLY A 435 4.44 4.48 -42.66
C GLY A 435 5.96 4.68 -42.59
N ALA A 436 6.66 4.39 -43.70
CA ALA A 436 8.07 4.72 -43.81
C ALA A 436 8.25 6.20 -43.46
N ALA A 437 9.22 6.50 -42.60
CA ALA A 437 9.63 7.86 -42.29
C ALA A 437 9.83 8.66 -43.59
N GLY A 438 8.82 9.43 -44.00
CA GLY A 438 8.89 10.27 -45.18
C GLY A 438 9.95 11.35 -45.01
N THR A 439 10.17 12.16 -46.05
CA THR A 439 10.90 13.43 -45.90
C THR A 439 10.19 14.26 -44.83
N PRO A 440 10.79 14.51 -43.66
CA PRO A 440 10.09 15.04 -42.48
C PRO A 440 10.03 16.55 -42.57
N THR A 441 9.27 17.03 -43.54
CA THR A 441 8.99 18.45 -43.73
C THR A 441 7.56 18.79 -43.36
N SER A 442 6.69 17.78 -43.15
CA SER A 442 5.34 18.00 -42.64
C SER A 442 5.37 18.35 -41.15
N HIS A 443 4.49 19.27 -40.75
CA HIS A 443 4.35 19.73 -39.36
C HIS A 443 4.16 18.55 -38.39
N GLN A 444 3.30 17.60 -38.74
CA GLN A 444 2.99 16.45 -37.87
C GLN A 444 4.18 15.48 -37.72
N GLU A 445 4.96 15.23 -38.78
CA GLU A 445 6.14 14.35 -38.68
C GLU A 445 7.26 14.99 -37.86
N VAL A 446 7.47 16.30 -38.03
CA VAL A 446 8.43 17.05 -37.22
C VAL A 446 8.02 17.06 -35.76
N TRP A 447 6.72 17.12 -35.44
CA TRP A 447 6.24 17.03 -34.06
C TRP A 447 6.74 15.76 -33.36
N ALA A 448 6.52 14.59 -33.95
CA ALA A 448 6.95 13.34 -33.35
C ALA A 448 8.49 13.21 -33.27
N VAL A 449 9.24 13.85 -34.17
CA VAL A 449 10.72 13.94 -34.06
C VAL A 449 11.13 14.83 -32.89
N LEU A 450 10.43 15.94 -32.66
CA LEU A 450 10.69 16.84 -31.54
C LEU A 450 10.33 16.20 -30.19
N ASP A 451 9.31 15.34 -30.14
CA ASP A 451 9.03 14.51 -28.96
C ASP A 451 10.24 13.59 -28.64
N ASP A 452 10.78 12.88 -29.64
CA ASP A 452 11.96 12.00 -29.46
C ASP A 452 13.17 12.80 -28.97
N TYR A 453 13.38 14.01 -29.51
CA TYR A 453 14.48 14.89 -29.11
C TYR A 453 14.28 15.43 -27.70
N ALA A 454 13.07 15.84 -27.33
CA ALA A 454 12.75 16.32 -25.98
C ALA A 454 13.08 15.24 -24.93
N ILE A 455 12.68 13.99 -25.16
CA ILE A 455 12.98 12.86 -24.27
C ILE A 455 14.49 12.66 -24.10
N LEU A 456 15.26 12.73 -25.20
CA LEU A 456 16.72 12.59 -25.13
C LEU A 456 17.38 13.72 -24.37
N LEU A 457 16.97 14.96 -24.62
CA LEU A 457 17.55 16.15 -24.00
C LEU A 457 17.26 16.20 -22.50
N GLU A 458 16.05 15.84 -22.07
CA GLU A 458 15.71 15.70 -20.65
C GLU A 458 16.56 14.65 -19.94
N GLY A 459 16.93 13.57 -20.64
CA GLY A 459 17.84 12.55 -20.15
C GLY A 459 19.33 12.94 -20.16
N GLY A 460 19.66 14.19 -20.53
CA GLY A 460 21.04 14.65 -20.71
C GLY A 460 21.74 14.07 -21.95
N GLY A 461 20.98 13.48 -22.86
CA GLY A 461 21.45 12.92 -24.12
C GLY A 461 21.69 13.97 -25.21
N LEU A 462 22.31 13.55 -26.31
CA LEU A 462 22.56 14.37 -27.49
C LEU A 462 21.54 14.04 -28.60
N LEU A 463 21.39 14.96 -29.56
CA LEU A 463 20.58 14.70 -30.75
C LEU A 463 21.13 13.50 -31.54
N PRO A 464 20.29 12.60 -32.09
CA PRO A 464 20.75 11.38 -32.73
C PRO A 464 21.57 11.64 -33.99
N GLY A 465 22.83 11.19 -34.02
CA GLY A 465 23.71 11.38 -35.18
C GLY A 465 23.18 10.80 -36.50
N ARG A 466 22.32 9.77 -36.43
CA ARG A 466 21.64 9.18 -37.61
C ARG A 466 20.76 10.18 -38.37
N ASP A 467 20.29 11.23 -37.70
CA ASP A 467 19.40 12.23 -38.31
C ASP A 467 20.18 13.29 -39.10
N ARG A 468 21.52 13.33 -38.98
CA ARG A 468 22.41 14.18 -39.80
C ARG A 468 22.18 13.94 -41.29
N ASP A 469 22.40 12.71 -41.74
CA ASP A 469 22.33 12.38 -43.17
C ASP A 469 20.88 12.38 -43.66
N ARG A 470 19.95 12.01 -42.77
CA ARG A 470 18.51 11.98 -43.04
C ARG A 470 17.95 13.36 -43.41
N TYR A 471 18.40 14.43 -42.76
CA TYR A 471 17.85 15.78 -42.95
C TYR A 471 18.74 16.71 -43.77
N ALA A 472 19.98 16.31 -44.11
CA ALA A 472 20.90 17.13 -44.88
C ALA A 472 20.30 17.66 -46.20
N GLY A 473 19.58 16.80 -46.94
CA GLY A 473 18.96 17.16 -48.22
C GLY A 473 17.72 18.06 -48.12
N CYS A 474 17.18 18.27 -46.91
CA CYS A 474 15.97 19.08 -46.68
C CYS A 474 16.12 20.05 -45.51
N ALA A 475 17.36 20.44 -45.17
CA ALA A 475 17.70 21.17 -43.95
C ALA A 475 16.89 22.47 -43.75
N GLU A 476 16.76 23.32 -44.78
CA GLU A 476 15.98 24.56 -44.68
C GLU A 476 14.49 24.30 -44.43
N GLY A 477 13.92 23.30 -45.11
CA GLY A 477 12.53 22.89 -44.92
C GLY A 477 12.29 22.35 -43.52
N PHE A 478 13.17 21.46 -43.04
CA PHE A 478 13.09 20.89 -41.69
C PHE A 478 13.18 21.97 -40.60
N VAL A 479 14.21 22.81 -40.64
CA VAL A 479 14.41 23.88 -39.63
C VAL A 479 13.26 24.87 -39.64
N ARG A 480 12.77 25.26 -40.81
CA ARG A 480 11.59 26.12 -40.92
C ARG A 480 10.37 25.46 -40.27
N THR A 481 10.15 24.16 -40.52
CA THR A 481 9.05 23.44 -39.90
C THR A 481 9.22 23.36 -38.38
N VAL A 482 10.42 23.04 -37.85
CA VAL A 482 10.71 23.04 -36.39
C VAL A 482 10.35 24.39 -35.75
N ARG A 483 10.68 25.50 -36.40
CA ARG A 483 10.35 26.84 -35.90
C ARG A 483 8.84 27.10 -35.89
N LEU A 484 8.13 26.61 -36.89
CA LEU A 484 6.69 26.83 -37.05
C LEU A 484 5.84 25.82 -36.28
N THR A 485 6.44 24.77 -35.72
CA THR A 485 5.65 23.71 -35.09
C THR A 485 4.92 24.16 -33.84
N GLY A 486 5.49 25.11 -33.08
CA GLY A 486 4.98 25.49 -31.75
C GLY A 486 5.24 24.44 -30.67
N HIS A 487 6.12 23.47 -30.93
CA HIS A 487 6.49 22.44 -29.96
C HIS A 487 7.38 23.06 -28.86
N PRO A 488 7.18 22.72 -27.57
CA PRO A 488 7.93 23.36 -26.47
C PRO A 488 9.46 23.20 -26.55
N ALA A 489 9.95 22.08 -27.09
CA ALA A 489 11.38 21.84 -27.28
C ALA A 489 11.98 22.51 -28.55
N SER A 490 11.18 23.20 -29.38
CA SER A 490 11.66 23.72 -30.66
C SER A 490 12.83 24.67 -30.53
N ASP A 491 12.78 25.62 -29.59
CA ASP A 491 13.84 26.64 -29.43
C ASP A 491 15.17 26.00 -29.01
N THR A 492 15.14 25.11 -28.02
CA THR A 492 16.32 24.36 -27.57
C THR A 492 16.92 23.52 -28.71
N VAL A 493 16.07 22.84 -29.49
CA VAL A 493 16.54 22.06 -30.64
C VAL A 493 17.15 22.97 -31.71
N LEU A 494 16.54 24.10 -32.03
CA LEU A 494 17.07 25.06 -33.01
C LEU A 494 18.43 25.62 -32.59
N ASP A 495 18.63 25.88 -31.30
CA ASP A 495 19.91 26.33 -30.74
C ASP A 495 21.00 25.27 -30.92
N LEU A 496 20.71 24.02 -30.54
CA LEU A 496 21.63 22.89 -30.74
C LEU A 496 21.95 22.65 -32.22
N LEU A 497 20.96 22.79 -33.11
CA LEU A 497 21.20 22.71 -34.54
C LEU A 497 22.13 23.82 -35.01
N ALA A 498 21.92 25.07 -34.57
CA ALA A 498 22.77 26.22 -34.91
C ALA A 498 24.23 26.07 -34.45
N GLU A 499 24.44 25.35 -33.33
CA GLU A 499 25.75 24.96 -32.80
C GLU A 499 26.40 23.79 -33.56
N GLY A 500 25.66 23.13 -34.45
CA GLY A 500 26.17 22.07 -35.31
C GLY A 500 25.94 20.65 -34.82
N ALA A 501 25.04 20.43 -33.86
CA ALA A 501 24.76 19.11 -33.29
C ALA A 501 24.48 18.02 -34.35
N LEU A 502 23.80 18.37 -35.45
CA LEU A 502 23.50 17.45 -36.56
C LEU A 502 24.20 17.81 -37.88
N GLY A 503 25.30 18.58 -37.83
CA GLY A 503 26.15 18.88 -38.99
C GLY A 503 25.86 20.19 -39.71
N ALA A 504 26.73 20.54 -40.66
CA ALA A 504 26.80 21.87 -41.27
C ALA A 504 25.52 22.33 -42.02
N PRO A 505 24.83 21.48 -42.82
CA PRO A 505 23.65 21.93 -43.56
C PRO A 505 22.51 22.42 -42.65
N LEU A 506 22.24 21.69 -41.55
CA LEU A 506 21.23 22.06 -40.55
C LEU A 506 21.67 23.28 -39.73
N ALA A 507 22.96 23.39 -39.40
CA ALA A 507 23.49 24.52 -38.66
C ALA A 507 23.38 25.84 -39.44
N GLU A 508 23.69 25.79 -40.74
CA GLU A 508 23.54 26.94 -41.62
C GLU A 508 22.08 27.36 -41.76
N ALA A 509 21.17 26.39 -41.98
CA ALA A 509 19.73 26.65 -42.03
C ALA A 509 19.18 27.26 -40.73
N ALA A 510 19.56 26.71 -39.56
CA ALA A 510 19.17 27.22 -38.25
C ALA A 510 19.67 28.65 -38.00
N ARG A 511 20.93 28.95 -38.34
CA ARG A 511 21.48 30.31 -38.20
C ARG A 511 20.79 31.32 -39.11
N ARG A 512 20.46 30.96 -40.36
CA ARG A 512 19.73 31.84 -41.28
C ARG A 512 18.31 32.15 -40.81
N LEU A 513 17.69 31.22 -40.09
CA LEU A 513 16.31 31.34 -39.60
C LEU A 513 16.21 31.90 -38.17
N ARG A 514 17.32 32.16 -37.48
CA ARG A 514 17.30 32.90 -36.21
C ARG A 514 16.88 34.36 -36.47
N PRO A 515 15.93 34.92 -35.70
CA PRO A 515 15.73 36.35 -35.71
C PRO A 515 17.03 37.04 -35.25
N ALA A 516 17.38 38.17 -35.88
CA ALA A 516 18.47 39.00 -35.40
C ALA A 516 18.22 39.34 -33.93
N PRO A 517 19.25 39.34 -33.06
CA PRO A 517 19.07 39.70 -31.66
C PRO A 517 18.45 41.09 -31.61
N VAL A 518 17.28 41.20 -30.97
CA VAL A 518 16.72 42.49 -30.60
C VAL A 518 17.68 43.06 -29.56
N THR A 519 18.52 43.97 -30.01
CA THR A 519 19.44 44.70 -29.13
C THR A 519 18.56 45.65 -28.30
N PRO A 520 18.74 45.72 -26.96
CA PRO A 520 17.86 46.49 -26.07
C PRO A 520 17.76 47.97 -26.40
#